data_AF-P40979-F1
#
_entry.id   AF-P40979-F1
#
_cell.length_a   1.000
_cell.length_b   1.000
_cell.length_c   1.000
_cell.angle_alpha   90.00
_cell.angle_beta   90.00
_cell.angle_gamma   90.00
#
_symmetry.space_group_name_H-M   'P 1'
#
loop_
_entity.id
_entity.type
_entity.pdbx_description
1 polymer ?
#
loop_
_entity_poly.entity_id
_entity_poly.type
_entity_poly.pdbx_seq_one_letter_code
_entity_poly.pdbx_strand_id
1 'polypeptide(L)'
;DPNVAFYSVVAVICWQYIPFYMIFFIAALSNIPQELYEAAKIDGATQGQYFWRIELPLLTPSIKTACILSLIGSLKYFDLIYVMTEGGPSNATELMATYMYKNAFASFKMGYGSTIASAMFLIITTAGIFAYFVTRRKEE
;
A
#
# COMPACT_ATOMS: atom_id res chain seq x y z
N ASP A 1 -18.39 -17.11 -4.78
CA ASP A 1 -18.28 -16.96 -3.31
C ASP A 1 -17.62 -15.66 -2.90
N PRO A 2 -18.18 -14.94 -1.91
CA PRO A 2 -17.62 -13.69 -1.37
C PRO A 2 -16.15 -13.80 -0.94
N ASN A 3 -15.79 -14.87 -0.23
CA ASN A 3 -14.43 -15.05 0.29
C ASN A 3 -13.40 -15.23 -0.83
N VAL A 4 -13.72 -16.06 -1.83
CA VAL A 4 -12.83 -16.32 -2.96
C VAL A 4 -12.61 -15.05 -3.78
N ALA A 5 -13.67 -14.26 -4.00
CA ALA A 5 -13.57 -13.00 -4.73
C ALA A 5 -12.62 -12.01 -4.01
N PHE A 6 -12.78 -11.84 -2.70
CA PHE A 6 -11.90 -10.97 -1.91
C PHE A 6 -10.43 -11.39 -2.01
N TYR A 7 -10.11 -12.66 -1.79
CA TYR A 7 -8.73 -13.15 -1.90
C TYR A 7 -8.17 -13.05 -3.32
N SER A 8 -9.00 -13.24 -4.35
CA SER A 8 -8.56 -13.09 -5.75
C SER A 8 -8.13 -11.65 -6.07
N VAL A 9 -8.89 -10.66 -5.60
CA VAL A 9 -8.57 -9.24 -5.77
C VAL A 9 -7.27 -8.90 -5.02
N VAL A 10 -7.12 -9.36 -3.78
CA VAL A 10 -5.90 -9.16 -2.99
C VAL A 10 -4.69 -9.78 -3.70
N ALA A 11 -4.82 -10.99 -4.25
CA ALA A 11 -3.73 -11.65 -4.97
C ALA A 11 -3.28 -10.85 -6.20
N VAL A 12 -4.22 -10.28 -6.96
CA VAL A 12 -3.89 -9.44 -8.14
C VAL A 12 -3.26 -8.12 -7.72
N ILE A 13 -3.74 -7.48 -6.65
CA ILE A 13 -3.10 -6.28 -6.08
C ILE A 13 -1.66 -6.61 -5.66
N CYS A 14 -1.45 -7.70 -4.92
CA CYS A 14 -0.11 -8.14 -4.53
C CYS A 14 0.77 -8.33 -5.77
N TRP A 15 0.29 -9.07 -6.78
CA TRP A 15 1.04 -9.30 -8.00
C TRP A 15 1.43 -7.99 -8.72
N GLN A 16 0.51 -7.04 -8.84
CA GLN A 16 0.76 -5.75 -9.50
C GLN A 16 1.82 -4.91 -8.76
N TYR A 17 1.84 -4.95 -7.43
CA TYR A 17 2.68 -4.08 -6.61
C TYR A 17 3.97 -4.73 -6.09
N ILE A 18 4.07 -6.06 -6.10
CA ILE A 18 5.29 -6.77 -5.72
C ILE A 18 6.52 -6.23 -6.47
N PRO A 19 6.53 -6.05 -7.81
CA PRO A 19 7.68 -5.53 -8.52
C PRO A 19 8.12 -4.13 -8.04
N PHE A 20 7.16 -3.24 -7.79
CA PHE A 20 7.45 -1.91 -7.26
C PHE A 20 8.10 -1.98 -5.88
N TYR A 21 7.55 -2.79 -4.96
CA TYR A 21 8.12 -2.93 -3.63
C TYR A 21 9.46 -3.68 -3.61
N MET A 22 9.69 -4.62 -4.52
CA MET A 22 11.00 -5.26 -4.68
C MET A 22 12.08 -4.24 -5.01
N ILE A 23 11.85 -3.37 -6.01
CA ILE A 23 12.79 -2.31 -6.37
C ILE A 23 12.99 -1.34 -5.21
N PHE A 24 11.89 -0.94 -4.54
CA PHE A 24 11.94 -0.06 -3.38
C PHE A 24 12.82 -0.63 -2.26
N PHE A 25 12.67 -1.92 -1.93
CA PHE A 25 13.47 -2.56 -0.88
C PHE A 25 14.92 -2.82 -1.31
N ILE A 26 15.19 -3.14 -2.58
CA ILE A 26 16.57 -3.25 -3.10
C ILE A 26 17.28 -1.90 -2.99
N ALA A 27 16.61 -0.80 -3.34
CA ALA A 27 17.15 0.55 -3.18
C ALA A 27 17.39 0.88 -1.70
N ALA A 28 16.44 0.55 -0.82
CA ALA A 28 16.60 0.74 0.62
C ALA A 28 17.78 -0.07 1.21
N LEU A 29 17.94 -1.32 0.77
CA LEU A 29 19.04 -2.20 1.14
C LEU A 29 20.39 -1.67 0.65
N SER A 30 20.42 -1.08 -0.54
CA SER A 30 21.65 -0.50 -1.11
C SER A 30 22.17 0.72 -0.32
N ASN A 31 21.34 1.33 0.53
CA ASN A 31 21.78 2.40 1.43
C ASN A 31 22.45 1.87 2.71
N ILE A 32 22.37 0.57 3.01
CA ILE A 32 23.02 -0.02 4.17
C ILE A 32 24.50 -0.28 3.82
N PRO A 33 25.47 0.32 4.54
CA PRO A 33 26.89 0.11 4.25
C PRO A 33 27.29 -1.36 4.39
N GLN A 34 28.03 -1.88 3.40
CA GLN A 34 28.54 -3.25 3.41
C GLN A 34 29.46 -3.53 4.61
N GLU A 35 30.12 -2.50 5.15
CA GLU A 35 30.97 -2.58 6.34
C GLU A 35 30.23 -3.14 7.56
N LEU A 36 28.92 -2.87 7.71
CA LEU A 36 28.11 -3.43 8.80
C LEU A 36 27.95 -4.93 8.68
N TYR A 37 27.83 -5.44 7.45
CA TYR A 37 27.77 -6.87 7.18
C TYR A 37 29.13 -7.54 7.47
N GLU A 38 30.22 -6.91 7.03
CA GLU A 38 31.58 -7.42 7.25
C GLU A 38 31.94 -7.44 8.74
N ALA A 39 31.61 -6.38 9.49
CA ALA A 39 31.80 -6.32 10.93
C ALA A 39 30.99 -7.40 11.66
N ALA A 40 29.70 -7.53 11.33
CA ALA A 40 28.86 -8.56 11.93
C ALA A 40 29.39 -9.98 11.63
N LYS A 41 29.94 -10.21 10.44
CA LYS A 41 30.56 -11.48 10.06
C LYS A 41 31.86 -11.74 10.82
N ILE A 42 32.68 -10.72 11.07
CA ILE A 42 33.90 -10.83 11.91
C ILE A 42 33.53 -11.15 13.36
N ASP A 43 32.43 -10.56 13.87
CA ASP A 43 31.88 -10.86 15.20
C ASP A 43 31.21 -12.24 15.29
N GLY A 44 31.18 -13.01 14.20
CA GLY A 44 30.61 -14.36 14.16
C GLY A 44 29.08 -14.40 14.12
N ALA A 45 28.41 -13.30 13.75
CA ALA A 45 26.97 -13.30 13.56
C ALA A 45 26.56 -14.20 12.39
N THR A 46 25.55 -15.05 12.61
CA THR A 46 24.96 -15.84 11.52
C THR A 46 24.15 -14.96 10.58
N GLN A 47 23.95 -15.39 9.32
CA GLN A 47 23.16 -14.64 8.34
C GLN A 47 21.76 -14.30 8.85
N GLY A 48 21.10 -15.24 9.54
CA GLY A 48 19.79 -15.00 10.15
C GLY A 48 19.84 -13.99 11.30
N GLN A 49 20.90 -14.00 12.10
CA GLN A 49 21.09 -13.02 13.18
C GLN A 49 21.32 -11.62 12.62
N TYR A 50 22.14 -11.49 11.57
CA TYR A 50 22.33 -10.21 10.86
C TYR A 50 21.00 -9.68 10.31
N PHE A 51 20.23 -10.52 9.62
CA PHE A 51 18.95 -10.12 9.03
C PHE A 51 17.97 -9.59 10.09
N TRP A 52 17.71 -10.35 11.16
CA TRP A 52 16.70 -9.97 12.15
C TRP A 52 17.15 -8.87 13.12
N ARG A 53 18.46 -8.73 13.39
CA ARG A 53 18.96 -7.79 14.40
C ARG A 53 19.61 -6.52 13.84
N ILE A 54 20.06 -6.53 12.59
CA ILE A 54 20.77 -5.39 11.98
C ILE A 54 20.00 -4.94 10.75
N GLU A 55 19.85 -5.80 9.76
CA GLU A 55 19.27 -5.45 8.45
C GLU A 55 17.80 -4.97 8.58
N LEU A 56 16.94 -5.75 9.24
CA LEU A 56 15.52 -5.43 9.39
C LEU A 56 15.26 -4.18 10.26
N PRO A 57 15.95 -3.98 11.41
CA PRO A 57 15.87 -2.73 12.16
C PRO A 57 16.29 -1.51 11.34
N LEU A 58 17.36 -1.61 10.54
CA LEU A 58 17.81 -0.52 9.66
C LEU A 58 16.83 -0.26 8.51
N LEU A 59 16.13 -1.27 8.03
CA LEU A 59 15.06 -1.12 7.02
C LEU A 59 13.72 -0.65 7.61
N THR A 60 13.53 -0.65 8.93
CA THR A 60 12.26 -0.30 9.58
C THR A 60 11.72 1.09 9.14
N PRO A 61 12.55 2.15 8.99
CA PRO A 61 12.10 3.42 8.41
C PRO A 61 11.47 3.25 7.02
N SER A 62 12.15 2.52 6.13
CA SER A 62 11.70 2.25 4.75
C SER A 62 10.44 1.39 4.71
N ILE A 63 10.35 0.35 5.55
CA ILE A 63 9.15 -0.49 5.70
C ILE A 63 7.95 0.37 6.14
N LYS A 64 8.13 1.26 7.13
CA LYS A 64 7.06 2.16 7.57
C LYS A 64 6.59 3.07 6.43
N THR A 65 7.52 3.64 5.66
CA THR A 65 7.17 4.45 4.48
C THR A 65 6.42 3.63 3.44
N ALA A 66 6.88 2.41 3.14
CA ALA A 66 6.20 1.50 2.21
C ALA A 66 4.77 1.16 2.66
N CYS A 67 4.55 0.90 3.95
CA CYS A 67 3.23 0.64 4.52
C CYS A 67 2.30 1.87 4.47
N ILE A 68 2.84 3.07 4.69
CA ILE A 68 2.06 4.31 4.59
C ILE A 68 1.65 4.53 3.13
N LEU A 69 2.59 4.39 2.19
CA LEU A 69 2.31 4.51 0.75
C LEU A 69 1.31 3.45 0.26
N SER A 70 1.41 2.19 0.73
CA SER A 70 0.49 1.13 0.36
C SER A 70 -0.93 1.42 0.84
N LEU A 71 -1.07 1.90 2.08
CA LEU A 71 -2.35 2.25 2.67
C LEU A 71 -3.02 3.39 1.90
N ILE A 72 -2.29 4.47 1.60
CA ILE A 72 -2.84 5.59 0.82
C ILE A 72 -3.17 5.16 -0.61
N GLY A 73 -2.28 4.38 -1.24
CA GLY A 73 -2.49 3.84 -2.57
C GLY A 73 -3.76 3.00 -2.66
N SER A 74 -4.04 2.22 -1.61
CA SER A 74 -5.23 1.37 -1.55
C SER A 74 -6.55 2.16 -1.53
N LEU A 75 -6.56 3.37 -0.96
CA LEU A 75 -7.73 4.25 -0.96
C LEU A 75 -8.12 4.72 -2.37
N LYS A 76 -7.19 4.64 -3.32
CA LYS A 76 -7.40 5.02 -4.73
C LYS A 76 -7.83 3.86 -5.61
N TYR A 77 -7.94 2.65 -5.09
CA TYR A 77 -8.34 1.51 -5.91
C TYR A 77 -9.80 1.65 -6.36
N PHE A 78 -9.96 1.85 -7.65
CA PHE A 78 -11.25 1.87 -8.33
C PHE A 78 -11.20 0.92 -9.53
N ASP A 79 -10.32 1.23 -10.49
CA ASP A 79 -10.23 0.55 -11.78
C ASP A 79 -10.07 -0.97 -11.63
N LEU A 80 -9.09 -1.41 -10.85
CA LEU A 80 -8.79 -2.83 -10.69
C LEU A 80 -9.99 -3.61 -10.11
N ILE A 81 -10.63 -3.06 -9.08
CA ILE A 81 -11.74 -3.72 -8.39
C ILE A 81 -13.00 -3.66 -9.23
N TYR A 82 -13.21 -2.56 -9.94
CA TYR A 82 -14.31 -2.46 -10.89
C TYR A 82 -14.18 -3.49 -12.01
N VAL A 83 -12.99 -3.64 -12.61
CA VAL A 83 -12.73 -4.63 -13.68
C VAL A 83 -12.86 -6.07 -13.19
N MET A 84 -12.42 -6.38 -11.97
CA MET A 84 -12.42 -7.76 -11.47
C MET A 84 -13.77 -8.20 -10.91
N THR A 85 -14.46 -7.34 -10.18
CA THR A 85 -15.62 -7.76 -9.37
C THR A 85 -16.78 -6.77 -9.38
N GLU A 86 -16.63 -5.56 -9.89
CA GLU A 86 -17.59 -4.45 -9.75
C GLU A 86 -18.00 -4.18 -8.27
N GLY A 87 -17.15 -4.58 -7.31
CA GLY A 87 -17.44 -4.54 -5.87
C GLY A 87 -18.19 -5.76 -5.34
N GLY A 88 -18.38 -6.83 -6.13
CA GLY A 88 -19.09 -8.04 -5.76
C GLY A 88 -18.22 -9.23 -5.32
N PRO A 89 -18.85 -10.41 -5.15
CA PRO A 89 -20.30 -10.63 -5.05
C PRO A 89 -20.84 -10.21 -3.66
N SER A 90 -22.09 -9.77 -3.58
CA SER A 90 -22.75 -9.30 -2.35
C SER A 90 -21.99 -8.17 -1.61
N ASN A 91 -21.47 -7.19 -2.34
CA ASN A 91 -20.67 -6.07 -1.81
C ASN A 91 -19.37 -6.49 -1.09
N ALA A 92 -18.92 -7.73 -1.23
CA ALA A 92 -17.75 -8.25 -0.51
C ALA A 92 -16.43 -7.57 -0.88
N THR A 93 -16.36 -6.93 -2.04
CA THR A 93 -15.19 -6.16 -2.49
C THR A 93 -15.53 -4.70 -2.75
N GLU A 94 -16.67 -4.23 -2.25
CA GLU A 94 -17.13 -2.86 -2.49
C GLU A 94 -16.25 -1.85 -1.75
N LEU A 95 -15.69 -0.92 -2.51
CA LEU A 95 -15.00 0.26 -2.02
C LEU A 95 -15.85 1.51 -2.20
N MET A 96 -15.47 2.60 -1.52
CA MET A 96 -16.09 3.92 -1.71
C MET A 96 -16.12 4.32 -3.19
N ALA A 97 -15.07 3.98 -3.95
CA ALA A 97 -14.98 4.29 -5.37
C ALA A 97 -15.99 3.50 -6.23
N THR A 98 -16.15 2.19 -5.98
CA THR A 98 -17.15 1.39 -6.70
C THR A 98 -18.57 1.80 -6.31
N TYR A 99 -18.78 2.15 -5.04
CA TYR A 99 -20.06 2.68 -4.57
C TYR A 99 -20.40 4.05 -5.22
N MET A 100 -19.42 4.94 -5.33
CA MET A 100 -19.55 6.20 -6.07
C MET A 100 -19.99 5.96 -7.52
N TYR A 101 -19.32 5.03 -8.21
CA TYR A 101 -19.63 4.72 -9.60
C TYR A 101 -21.05 4.16 -9.78
N LYS A 102 -21.45 3.18 -8.96
CA LYS A 102 -22.82 2.62 -8.99
C LYS A 102 -23.88 3.70 -8.79
N ASN A 103 -23.67 4.62 -7.86
CA ASN A 103 -24.64 5.69 -7.63
C ASN A 103 -24.65 6.76 -8.73
N ALA A 104 -23.47 7.16 -9.21
CA ALA A 104 -23.34 8.20 -10.23
C ALA A 104 -23.91 7.75 -11.58
N PHE A 105 -23.53 6.55 -12.03
CA PHE A 105 -23.82 6.07 -13.37
C PHE A 105 -24.97 5.07 -13.42
N ALA A 106 -25.03 4.07 -12.52
CA ALA A 106 -26.08 3.06 -12.58
C ALA A 106 -27.42 3.57 -12.03
N SER A 107 -27.41 4.41 -10.99
CA SER A 107 -28.62 5.01 -10.42
C SER A 107 -28.96 6.39 -10.97
N PHE A 108 -28.16 6.92 -11.93
CA PHE A 108 -28.27 8.28 -12.46
C PHE A 108 -28.29 9.40 -11.40
N LYS A 109 -27.81 9.14 -10.17
CA LYS A 109 -27.73 10.12 -9.09
C LYS A 109 -26.38 10.83 -9.15
N MET A 110 -26.13 11.58 -10.23
CA MET A 110 -24.84 12.27 -10.45
C MET A 110 -24.48 13.20 -9.29
N GLY A 111 -25.45 13.95 -8.73
CA GLY A 111 -25.20 14.81 -7.58
C GLY A 111 -24.68 14.06 -6.35
N TYR A 112 -25.22 12.87 -6.09
CA TYR A 112 -24.77 12.02 -4.99
C TYR A 112 -23.39 11.40 -5.27
N GLY A 113 -23.16 10.97 -6.52
CA GLY A 113 -21.84 10.55 -6.99
C GLY A 113 -20.78 11.62 -6.76
N SER A 114 -21.06 12.87 -7.14
CA SER A 114 -20.16 14.01 -6.97
C SER A 114 -19.86 14.33 -5.51
N THR A 115 -20.83 14.18 -4.61
CA THR A 115 -20.57 14.33 -3.16
C THR A 115 -19.65 13.24 -2.61
N ILE A 116 -19.81 11.99 -3.06
CA ILE A 116 -18.90 10.90 -2.66
C ILE A 116 -17.50 11.16 -3.23
N ALA A 117 -17.40 11.58 -4.49
CA ALA A 117 -16.12 11.92 -5.12
C ALA A 117 -15.39 13.02 -4.34
N SER A 118 -16.12 14.08 -3.96
CA SER A 118 -15.57 15.20 -3.19
C SER A 118 -15.12 14.75 -1.79
N ALA A 119 -15.91 13.90 -1.12
CA ALA A 119 -15.54 13.33 0.17
C ALA A 119 -14.30 12.44 0.07
N MET A 120 -14.22 11.57 -0.94
CA MET A 120 -13.03 10.76 -1.21
C MET A 120 -11.80 11.63 -1.47
N PHE A 121 -11.95 12.69 -2.26
CA PHE A 121 -10.86 13.64 -2.51
C PHE A 121 -10.33 14.25 -1.20
N LEU A 122 -11.21 14.69 -0.30
CA LEU A 122 -10.82 15.22 1.01
C LEU A 122 -10.15 14.16 1.88
N ILE A 123 -10.68 12.93 1.94
CA ILE A 123 -10.12 11.83 2.73
C ILE A 123 -8.72 11.47 2.21
N ILE A 124 -8.56 11.30 0.90
CA ILE A 124 -7.26 10.93 0.29
C ILE A 124 -6.25 12.06 0.46
N THR A 125 -6.67 13.31 0.26
CA THR A 125 -5.78 14.47 0.42
C THR A 125 -5.33 14.64 1.87
N THR A 126 -6.24 14.51 2.84
CA THR A 126 -5.90 14.60 4.27
C THR A 126 -5.01 13.44 4.72
N ALA A 127 -5.29 12.22 4.28
CA ALA A 127 -4.44 11.05 4.53
C ALA A 127 -3.04 11.22 3.90
N GLY A 128 -2.97 11.75 2.67
CA GLY A 128 -1.72 12.05 1.96
C GLY A 128 -0.89 13.11 2.67
N ILE A 129 -1.52 14.21 3.11
CA ILE A 129 -0.85 15.26 3.89
C ILE A 129 -0.32 14.70 5.21
N PHE A 130 -1.13 13.93 5.94
CA PHE A 130 -0.73 13.30 7.18
C PHE A 130 0.48 12.38 6.98
N ALA A 131 0.44 11.54 5.95
CA ALA A 131 1.53 10.66 5.57
C ALA A 131 2.81 11.39 5.18
N TYR A 132 2.68 12.50 4.45
CA TYR A 132 3.81 13.36 4.10
C TYR A 132 4.49 13.92 5.36
N PHE A 133 3.71 14.42 6.32
CA PHE A 133 4.25 14.91 7.60
C PHE A 133 4.89 13.80 8.44
N VAL A 134 4.33 12.59 8.45
CA VAL A 134 4.89 11.44 9.17
C VAL A 134 6.19 10.94 8.52
N THR A 135 6.28 10.99 7.19
CA THR A 135 7.46 10.51 6.46
C THR A 135 8.62 11.52 6.54
N ARG A 136 8.33 12.83 6.45
CA ARG A 136 9.36 13.89 6.57
C ARG A 136 10.12 13.88 7.89
N ARG A 137 9.48 13.48 8.99
CA ARG A 137 10.12 13.39 10.31
C ARG A 137 11.30 12.41 10.38
N LYS A 138 11.63 11.69 9.30
CA LYS A 138 12.72 10.70 9.26
C LYS A 138 13.79 10.98 8.20
N GLU A 139 13.58 11.98 7.34
CA GLU A 139 14.62 12.41 6.38
C GLU A 139 15.60 13.41 7.03
N GLU A 140 15.30 13.90 8.24
CA GLU A 140 16.17 14.69 9.13
C GLU A 140 16.65 13.83 10.30
#